data_AF-A0A8S3E601-F1
#
_entry.id   AF-A0A8S3E601-F1
#
_cell.length_a   1.000
_cell.length_b   1.000
_cell.length_c   1.000
_cell.angle_alpha   90.00
_cell.angle_beta   90.00
_cell.angle_gamma   90.00
#
_symmetry.space_group_name_H-M   'P 1'
#
loop_
_entity.id
_entity.type
_entity.pdbx_description
1 polymer ?
#
loop_
_entity_poly.entity_id
_entity_poly.type
_entity_poly.pdbx_seq_one_letter_code
_entity_poly.pdbx_strand_id
1 'polypeptide(L)'
;TRFYTLLKNQAMKNCLLIALIISVTTDAQHSRCNDKLSCDCGSSKIEKTSRIINGEEGIPCSWPMLVSIRYDLLHIGSALKHICGGTIVSHSYILTAASCFDGITNDIKLANITIAAAMHNRSAPNQIIREVDQVIIHPNWNISTNRHQYDIALVHLSMPLDVETHHCITRTCLPPQLHLTEELLQYPSGDKQLVVVGWGRTNPNGNDSDVLRQALVLSIDYNNSKCNNIASKPNIQFCAGPSDASTGPCYGDFGGPILHWIGDRWEQVGIASYTPDACKGNSVIIYTRTAYYRSWIEENIKTDDKTTEEIIILPTLPPIIITDPPLTTYQCNKYEVPCGCGRRNVQFPKLDTIIESDAIPYSWSMIVSIRMNGSNKHSCSGSILTEYYILTSASCIA
;
A
#
# COMPACT_ATOMS: atom_id res chain seq x y z
N THR A 1 -62.04 -0.94 18.35
CA THR A 1 -61.74 -2.13 19.19
C THR A 1 -60.82 -3.13 18.49
N ARG A 2 -59.64 -2.72 17.98
CA ARG A 2 -58.60 -3.64 17.49
C ARG A 2 -57.29 -2.88 17.22
N PHE A 3 -56.65 -2.35 18.25
CA PHE A 3 -55.26 -1.86 18.14
C PHE A 3 -54.45 -1.90 19.46
N TYR A 4 -54.91 -2.65 20.47
CA TYR A 4 -54.23 -2.74 21.76
C TYR A 4 -54.34 -4.14 22.36
N THR A 5 -53.77 -5.15 21.71
CA THR A 5 -53.59 -6.47 22.36
C THR A 5 -52.50 -7.33 21.73
N LEU A 6 -51.27 -6.83 21.54
CA LEU A 6 -50.15 -7.69 21.12
C LEU A 6 -48.80 -7.27 21.74
N LEU A 7 -48.75 -7.05 23.06
CA LEU A 7 -47.50 -6.87 23.81
C LEU A 7 -47.50 -7.63 25.16
N LYS A 8 -47.92 -8.90 25.13
CA LYS A 8 -47.83 -9.82 26.27
C LYS A 8 -47.06 -11.10 25.92
N ASN A 9 -45.97 -10.98 25.17
CA ASN A 9 -45.06 -12.11 25.02
C ASN A 9 -43.65 -11.69 25.44
N GLN A 10 -43.25 -12.11 26.64
CA GLN A 10 -41.93 -11.87 27.23
C GLN A 10 -40.81 -12.32 26.27
N ALA A 11 -41.07 -13.34 25.46
CA ALA A 11 -40.18 -13.83 24.42
C ALA A 11 -39.90 -12.80 23.30
N MET A 12 -40.90 -12.04 22.84
CA MET A 12 -40.68 -11.01 21.81
C MET A 12 -39.92 -9.79 22.35
N LYS A 13 -40.14 -9.42 23.61
CA LYS A 13 -39.35 -8.36 24.26
C LYS A 13 -37.89 -8.79 24.41
N ASN A 14 -37.63 -10.04 24.77
CA ASN A 14 -36.28 -10.58 24.84
C ASN A 14 -35.63 -10.67 23.46
N CYS A 15 -36.36 -11.07 22.40
CA CYS A 15 -35.83 -11.04 21.03
C CYS A 15 -35.54 -9.62 20.53
N LEU A 16 -36.38 -8.63 20.83
CA LEU A 16 -36.12 -7.23 20.48
C LEU A 16 -34.95 -6.64 21.27
N LEU A 17 -34.82 -6.98 22.55
CA LEU A 17 -33.70 -6.55 23.37
C LEU A 17 -32.39 -7.23 22.93
N ILE A 18 -32.43 -8.52 22.60
CA ILE A 18 -31.29 -9.26 22.05
C ILE A 18 -30.94 -8.72 20.66
N ALA A 19 -31.92 -8.43 19.80
CA ALA A 19 -31.67 -7.80 18.50
C ALA A 19 -31.07 -6.41 18.65
N LEU A 20 -31.56 -5.59 19.60
CA LEU A 20 -30.98 -4.28 19.92
C LEU A 20 -29.56 -4.40 20.49
N ILE A 21 -29.31 -5.34 21.39
CA ILE A 21 -27.98 -5.61 21.95
C ILE A 21 -27.04 -6.15 20.87
N ILE A 22 -27.50 -7.03 19.98
CA ILE A 22 -26.72 -7.50 18.83
C ILE A 22 -26.40 -6.31 17.92
N SER A 23 -27.37 -5.46 17.56
CA SER A 23 -27.10 -4.28 16.73
C SER A 23 -26.18 -3.25 17.40
N VAL A 24 -26.28 -3.06 18.73
CA VAL A 24 -25.42 -2.12 19.48
C VAL A 24 -24.02 -2.71 19.74
N THR A 25 -23.89 -4.04 19.83
CA THR A 25 -22.58 -4.71 19.95
C THR A 25 -21.88 -4.90 18.61
N THR A 26 -22.60 -4.97 17.49
CA THR A 26 -22.00 -4.95 16.15
C THR A 26 -21.58 -3.55 15.70
N ASP A 27 -22.15 -2.48 16.26
CA ASP A 27 -21.78 -1.10 15.92
C ASP A 27 -20.57 -0.55 16.70
N ALA A 28 -20.02 -1.30 17.65
CA ALA A 28 -18.99 -0.78 18.57
C ALA A 28 -17.57 -1.34 18.36
N GLN A 29 -17.32 -2.23 17.38
CA GLN A 29 -15.98 -2.81 17.17
C GLN A 29 -15.50 -3.01 15.73
N HIS A 30 -16.18 -2.44 14.73
CA HIS A 30 -15.61 -2.32 13.37
C HIS A 30 -15.71 -0.87 12.92
N SER A 31 -14.63 -0.10 13.11
CA SER A 31 -14.48 1.20 12.47
C SER A 31 -14.41 1.03 10.95
N ARG A 32 -15.58 0.99 10.32
CA ARG A 32 -15.91 1.32 8.92
C ARG A 32 -14.77 1.16 7.91
N CYS A 33 -14.50 -0.08 7.52
CA CYS A 33 -13.91 -0.32 6.21
C CYS A 33 -14.96 0.00 5.13
N ASN A 34 -14.49 0.46 3.97
CA ASN A 34 -15.33 0.62 2.79
C ASN A 34 -14.63 -0.04 1.60
N ASP A 35 -15.28 -0.10 0.45
CA ASP A 35 -14.73 -0.77 -0.74
C ASP A 35 -13.39 -0.19 -1.21
N LYS A 36 -13.03 1.04 -0.78
CA LYS A 36 -11.76 1.69 -1.10
C LYS A 36 -10.61 1.30 -0.17
N LEU A 37 -10.91 0.99 1.09
CA LEU A 37 -9.94 0.65 2.13
C LEU A 37 -10.40 -0.62 2.85
N SER A 38 -9.80 -1.75 2.45
CA SER A 38 -10.13 -3.09 2.95
C SER A 38 -9.93 -3.23 4.47
N CYS A 39 -10.75 -4.08 5.10
CA CYS A 39 -10.57 -4.50 6.49
C CYS A 39 -9.36 -5.41 6.69
N ASP A 40 -8.94 -6.13 5.65
CA ASP A 40 -7.78 -7.01 5.70
C ASP A 40 -6.52 -6.17 5.46
N CYS A 41 -6.06 -5.51 6.52
CA CYS A 41 -4.92 -4.60 6.52
C CYS A 41 -4.10 -4.73 7.81
N GLY A 42 -2.92 -4.13 7.84
CA GLY A 42 -2.13 -3.97 9.07
C GLY A 42 -1.55 -5.26 9.64
N SER A 43 -1.65 -6.38 8.90
CA SER A 43 -1.11 -7.67 9.31
C SER A 43 0.43 -7.64 9.32
N SER A 44 1.01 -8.05 10.44
CA SER A 44 2.45 -8.09 10.66
C SER A 44 2.82 -9.31 11.50
N LYS A 45 4.04 -9.83 11.29
CA LYS A 45 4.63 -10.84 12.18
C LYS A 45 4.97 -10.30 13.58
N ILE A 46 4.89 -8.98 13.78
CA ILE A 46 5.07 -8.31 15.07
C ILE A 46 3.70 -7.98 15.63
N GLU A 47 3.29 -8.62 16.70
CA GLU A 47 1.95 -8.44 17.29
C GLU A 47 1.94 -7.49 18.51
N LYS A 48 3.09 -6.89 18.86
CA LYS A 48 3.20 -5.87 19.93
C LYS A 48 4.59 -5.24 19.97
N THR A 49 4.67 -4.06 20.56
CA THR A 49 5.88 -3.23 20.73
C THR A 49 6.95 -3.84 21.65
N SER A 50 6.59 -4.77 22.55
CA SER A 50 7.51 -5.30 23.58
C SER A 50 8.72 -6.08 23.03
N ARG A 51 8.76 -6.35 21.71
CA ARG A 51 9.87 -7.02 21.04
C ARG A 51 10.85 -6.05 20.38
N ILE A 52 10.49 -4.77 20.25
CA ILE A 52 11.24 -3.78 19.49
C ILE A 52 12.12 -2.97 20.44
N ILE A 53 13.42 -2.93 20.16
CA ILE A 53 14.40 -2.18 20.96
C ILE A 53 15.20 -1.24 20.04
N ASN A 54 15.12 0.06 20.32
CA ASN A 54 16.06 1.12 19.91
C ASN A 54 16.86 0.92 18.60
N GLY A 55 16.19 0.87 17.45
CA GLY A 55 16.88 0.93 16.14
C GLY A 55 17.47 -0.40 15.66
N GLU A 56 16.98 -1.52 16.18
CA GLU A 56 17.36 -2.85 15.72
C GLU A 56 17.01 -3.11 14.25
N GLU A 57 17.61 -4.17 13.70
CA GLU A 57 17.24 -4.71 12.40
C GLU A 57 15.83 -5.28 12.42
N GLY A 58 15.02 -4.93 11.43
CA GLY A 58 13.68 -5.49 11.25
C GLY A 58 13.73 -6.98 10.91
N ILE A 59 12.62 -7.68 11.11
CA ILE A 59 12.53 -9.08 10.66
C ILE A 59 12.11 -9.09 9.19
N PRO A 60 12.71 -9.91 8.31
CA PRO A 60 12.28 -10.01 6.92
C PRO A 60 10.77 -10.24 6.77
N CYS A 61 10.14 -9.38 5.98
CA CYS A 61 8.70 -9.35 5.73
C CYS A 61 7.82 -9.15 6.98
N SER A 62 8.35 -8.58 8.05
CA SER A 62 7.54 -8.21 9.21
C SER A 62 6.77 -6.91 8.99
N TRP A 63 7.19 -6.07 8.05
CA TRP A 63 6.49 -4.82 7.70
C TRP A 63 6.08 -4.80 6.22
N PRO A 64 5.18 -5.72 5.79
CA PRO A 64 4.84 -5.93 4.39
C PRO A 64 4.11 -4.75 3.71
N MET A 65 3.69 -3.74 4.48
CA MET A 65 3.06 -2.53 3.93
C MET A 65 4.06 -1.47 3.46
N LEU A 66 5.36 -1.62 3.75
CA LEU A 66 6.36 -0.59 3.46
C LEU A 66 6.82 -0.60 2.02
N VAL A 67 7.06 0.60 1.50
CA VAL A 67 7.73 0.81 0.22
C VAL A 67 8.87 1.81 0.34
N SER A 68 9.85 1.66 -0.57
CA SER A 68 10.91 2.64 -0.82
C SER A 68 10.53 3.42 -2.07
N ILE A 69 10.29 4.72 -1.94
CA ILE A 69 10.09 5.61 -3.09
C ILE A 69 11.47 6.01 -3.61
N ARG A 70 11.66 5.84 -4.92
CA ARG A 70 12.96 6.03 -5.59
C ARG A 70 12.81 6.84 -6.86
N TYR A 71 13.72 7.77 -7.09
CA TYR A 71 13.80 8.47 -8.37
C TYR A 71 15.24 8.86 -8.70
N ASP A 72 15.47 9.20 -9.96
CA ASP A 72 16.77 9.64 -10.46
C ASP A 72 16.95 11.14 -10.22
N LEU A 73 17.60 11.50 -9.12
CA LEU A 73 17.90 12.89 -8.76
C LEU A 73 18.90 13.58 -9.70
N LEU A 74 19.68 12.82 -10.47
CA LEU A 74 20.87 13.35 -11.15
C LEU A 74 20.86 13.15 -12.67
N HIS A 75 19.96 12.33 -13.22
CA HIS A 75 19.97 11.92 -14.62
C HIS A 75 21.30 11.28 -15.06
N ILE A 76 22.07 10.74 -14.10
CA ILE A 76 23.35 10.07 -14.35
C ILE A 76 23.08 8.57 -14.27
N GLY A 77 22.74 8.00 -15.42
CA GLY A 77 22.15 6.66 -15.55
C GLY A 77 22.85 5.58 -14.72
N SER A 78 22.12 5.04 -13.74
CA SER A 78 21.83 3.58 -13.63
C SER A 78 21.23 3.14 -12.29
N ALA A 79 21.12 3.97 -11.24
CA ALA A 79 20.51 3.55 -9.97
C ALA A 79 19.54 4.60 -9.39
N LEU A 80 18.26 4.23 -9.29
CA LEU A 80 17.24 5.04 -8.62
C LEU A 80 17.54 5.08 -7.12
N LYS A 81 17.75 6.29 -6.60
CA LYS A 81 18.09 6.48 -5.19
C LYS A 81 16.84 6.42 -4.33
N HIS A 82 16.94 5.84 -3.13
CA HIS A 82 15.89 5.96 -2.12
C HIS A 82 15.79 7.41 -1.63
N ILE A 83 14.57 7.94 -1.59
CA ILE A 83 14.31 9.33 -1.21
C ILE A 83 13.38 9.42 0.00
N CYS A 84 12.30 8.66 -0.04
CA CYS A 84 11.31 8.61 1.03
C CYS A 84 10.79 7.20 1.26
N GLY A 85 10.27 6.98 2.46
CA GLY A 85 9.39 5.86 2.75
C GLY A 85 7.97 6.13 2.27
N GLY A 86 7.16 5.09 2.31
CA GLY A 86 5.71 5.17 2.11
C GLY A 86 5.04 3.86 2.51
N THR A 87 3.72 3.84 2.43
CA THR A 87 2.91 2.66 2.76
C THR A 87 1.85 2.37 1.73
N ILE A 88 1.57 1.09 1.52
CA ILE A 88 0.53 0.62 0.62
C ILE A 88 -0.83 0.84 1.29
N VAL A 89 -1.72 1.63 0.68
CA VAL A 89 -3.09 1.86 1.17
C VAL A 89 -4.16 1.16 0.32
N SER A 90 -3.87 0.91 -0.96
CA SER A 90 -4.68 0.04 -1.83
C SER A 90 -3.79 -0.75 -2.81
N HIS A 91 -4.34 -1.44 -3.81
CA HIS A 91 -3.52 -2.16 -4.78
C HIS A 91 -2.61 -1.23 -5.59
N SER A 92 -3.10 -0.03 -5.88
CA SER A 92 -2.44 0.91 -6.81
C SER A 92 -2.07 2.24 -6.15
N TYR A 93 -2.25 2.39 -4.84
CA TYR A 93 -1.99 3.65 -4.14
C TYR A 93 -1.03 3.47 -2.96
N ILE A 94 -0.02 4.33 -2.91
CA ILE A 94 0.92 4.49 -1.79
C ILE A 94 0.66 5.83 -1.10
N LEU A 95 0.66 5.83 0.23
CA LEU A 95 0.60 7.01 1.07
C LEU A 95 2.00 7.44 1.51
N THR A 96 2.30 8.74 1.39
CA THR A 96 3.61 9.32 1.77
C THR A 96 3.47 10.82 2.06
N ALA A 97 4.59 11.50 2.28
CA ALA A 97 4.66 12.96 2.47
C ALA A 97 4.70 13.70 1.12
N ALA A 98 4.09 14.89 1.07
CA ALA A 98 4.17 15.77 -0.10
C ALA A 98 5.57 16.33 -0.31
N SER A 99 6.29 16.61 0.79
CA SER A 99 7.67 17.10 0.79
C SER A 99 8.66 16.18 0.06
N CYS A 100 8.33 14.90 -0.12
CA CYS A 100 9.11 13.95 -0.91
C CYS A 100 9.21 14.30 -2.39
N PHE A 101 8.29 15.13 -2.89
CA PHE A 101 8.18 15.54 -4.29
C PHE A 101 8.51 17.01 -4.53
N ASP A 102 8.96 17.73 -3.50
CA ASP A 102 9.38 19.12 -3.68
C ASP A 102 10.61 19.21 -4.59
N GLY A 103 10.57 20.11 -5.57
CA GLY A 103 11.66 20.30 -6.54
C GLY A 103 11.69 19.27 -7.67
N ILE A 104 10.76 18.30 -7.69
CA ILE A 104 10.56 17.41 -8.84
C ILE A 104 9.79 18.16 -9.94
N THR A 105 10.14 17.93 -11.20
CA THR A 105 9.45 18.53 -12.34
C THR A 105 7.96 18.20 -12.34
N ASN A 106 7.10 19.14 -12.73
CA ASN A 106 5.64 18.93 -12.83
C ASN A 106 5.25 17.79 -13.79
N ASP A 107 6.16 17.33 -14.64
CA ASP A 107 5.99 16.15 -15.48
C ASP A 107 6.53 14.90 -14.76
N ILE A 108 5.61 14.16 -14.14
CA ILE A 108 5.91 12.92 -13.40
C ILE A 108 6.51 11.84 -14.31
N LYS A 109 6.17 11.82 -15.60
CA LYS A 109 6.74 10.87 -16.56
C LYS A 109 8.22 11.15 -16.83
N LEU A 110 8.64 12.40 -16.73
CA LEU A 110 10.06 12.80 -16.84
C LEU A 110 10.83 12.57 -15.54
N ALA A 111 10.14 12.45 -14.39
CA ALA A 111 10.76 12.31 -13.09
C ALA A 111 11.29 10.90 -12.78
N ASN A 112 10.97 9.89 -13.62
CA ASN A 112 11.44 8.50 -13.48
C ASN A 112 11.29 7.95 -12.04
N ILE A 113 10.09 8.13 -11.48
CA ILE A 113 9.77 7.72 -10.12
C ILE A 113 9.30 6.27 -10.13
N THR A 114 9.87 5.47 -9.23
CA THR A 114 9.42 4.11 -8.96
C THR A 114 9.21 3.93 -7.47
N ILE A 115 8.44 2.90 -7.12
CA ILE A 115 8.49 2.32 -5.79
C ILE A 115 9.13 0.95 -5.86
N ALA A 116 9.75 0.54 -4.76
CA ALA A 116 10.11 -0.84 -4.50
C ALA A 116 9.36 -1.32 -3.24
N ALA A 117 8.85 -2.54 -3.30
CA ALA A 117 8.12 -3.21 -2.22
C ALA A 117 8.72 -4.61 -1.97
N ALA A 118 8.22 -5.29 -0.93
CA ALA A 118 8.61 -6.66 -0.55
C ALA A 118 10.13 -6.83 -0.34
N MET A 119 10.76 -5.87 0.33
CA MET A 119 12.21 -5.88 0.53
C MET A 119 12.59 -5.82 2.01
N HIS A 120 13.66 -6.54 2.36
CA HIS A 120 14.38 -6.33 3.62
C HIS A 120 15.63 -5.46 3.37
N ASN A 121 16.39 -5.81 2.34
CA ASN A 121 17.54 -5.05 1.87
C ASN A 121 17.19 -4.25 0.61
N ARG A 122 17.58 -2.98 0.54
CA ARG A 122 17.39 -2.13 -0.65
C ARG A 122 18.26 -2.55 -1.83
N SER A 123 19.31 -3.32 -1.58
CA SER A 123 20.15 -3.96 -2.60
C SER A 123 19.63 -5.33 -3.06
N ALA A 124 18.57 -5.86 -2.45
CA ALA A 124 18.08 -7.20 -2.77
C ALA A 124 17.59 -7.32 -4.24
N PRO A 125 17.86 -8.44 -4.93
CA PRO A 125 17.47 -8.60 -6.33
C PRO A 125 15.98 -8.93 -6.54
N ASN A 126 15.30 -9.46 -5.51
CA ASN A 126 13.93 -9.98 -5.59
C ASN A 126 12.86 -8.96 -5.14
N GLN A 127 13.10 -7.68 -5.38
CA GLN A 127 12.17 -6.61 -5.04
C GLN A 127 11.04 -6.52 -6.05
N ILE A 128 9.87 -6.07 -5.59
CA ILE A 128 8.76 -5.74 -6.49
C ILE A 128 8.86 -4.25 -6.83
N ILE A 129 9.22 -3.95 -8.07
CA ILE A 129 9.33 -2.58 -8.58
C ILE A 129 8.05 -2.22 -9.35
N ARG A 130 7.55 -1.00 -9.13
CA ARG A 130 6.42 -0.41 -9.88
C ARG A 130 6.75 1.01 -10.30
N GLU A 131 6.37 1.36 -11.53
CA GLU A 131 6.45 2.72 -12.02
C GLU A 131 5.26 3.55 -11.49
N VAL A 132 5.51 4.83 -11.28
CA VAL A 132 4.52 5.81 -10.84
C VAL A 132 4.00 6.59 -12.05
N ASP A 133 2.68 6.66 -12.20
CA ASP A 133 2.04 7.41 -13.29
C ASP A 133 1.35 8.71 -12.82
N GLN A 134 1.05 8.83 -11.52
CA GLN A 134 0.46 10.02 -10.92
C GLN A 134 0.91 10.21 -9.46
N VAL A 135 1.13 11.46 -9.07
CA VAL A 135 1.33 11.89 -7.68
C VAL A 135 0.26 12.93 -7.37
N ILE A 136 -0.52 12.68 -6.33
CA ILE A 136 -1.62 13.53 -5.87
C ILE A 136 -1.16 14.20 -4.57
N ILE A 137 -0.70 15.45 -4.71
CA ILE A 137 -0.28 16.28 -3.57
C ILE A 137 -1.49 16.97 -2.98
N HIS A 138 -1.57 17.05 -1.65
CA HIS A 138 -2.64 17.78 -0.99
C HIS A 138 -2.66 19.26 -1.44
N PRO A 139 -3.81 19.83 -1.84
CA PRO A 139 -3.87 21.15 -2.50
C PRO A 139 -3.37 22.31 -1.65
N ASN A 140 -3.37 22.16 -0.32
CA ASN A 140 -2.86 23.17 0.61
C ASN A 140 -1.36 23.01 0.95
N TRP A 141 -0.68 21.97 0.42
CA TRP A 141 0.76 21.81 0.56
C TRP A 141 1.48 22.95 -0.16
N ASN A 142 2.33 23.66 0.56
CA ASN A 142 3.21 24.65 -0.03
C ASN A 142 4.42 24.85 0.89
N ILE A 143 5.60 24.41 0.42
CA ILE A 143 6.85 24.50 1.16
C ILE A 143 7.22 25.95 1.54
N SER A 144 6.82 26.95 0.74
CA SER A 144 7.15 28.37 0.95
C SER A 144 6.22 29.08 1.95
N THR A 145 4.94 28.70 2.02
CA THR A 145 3.94 29.45 2.81
C THR A 145 3.48 28.70 4.06
N ASN A 146 3.42 27.37 4.03
CA ASN A 146 2.83 26.54 5.08
C ASN A 146 3.76 25.38 5.44
N ARG A 147 5.03 25.69 5.72
CA ARG A 147 6.11 24.72 6.03
C ARG A 147 5.60 23.57 6.91
N HIS A 148 5.66 22.34 6.38
CA HIS A 148 5.35 21.08 7.08
C HIS A 148 3.87 20.89 7.48
N GLN A 149 2.97 21.80 7.08
CA GLN A 149 1.52 21.63 7.19
C GLN A 149 0.98 21.02 5.90
N TYR A 150 -0.05 20.17 6.01
CA TYR A 150 -0.64 19.48 4.86
C TYR A 150 0.38 18.62 4.10
N ASP A 151 1.39 18.10 4.81
CA ASP A 151 2.45 17.27 4.24
C ASP A 151 1.97 15.83 4.03
N ILE A 152 1.19 15.64 2.96
CA ILE A 152 0.60 14.35 2.58
C ILE A 152 0.42 14.29 1.07
N ALA A 153 0.77 13.14 0.50
CA ALA A 153 0.56 12.84 -0.91
C ALA A 153 0.17 11.37 -1.10
N LEU A 154 -0.55 11.10 -2.18
CA LEU A 154 -0.78 9.76 -2.70
C LEU A 154 0.03 9.56 -3.98
N VAL A 155 0.58 8.37 -4.15
CA VAL A 155 1.29 7.95 -5.35
C VAL A 155 0.48 6.83 -5.99
N HIS A 156 0.03 7.06 -7.23
CA HIS A 156 -0.64 6.05 -8.02
C HIS A 156 0.39 5.24 -8.82
N LEU A 157 0.20 3.93 -8.84
CA LEU A 157 1.05 2.98 -9.53
C LEU A 157 0.46 2.67 -10.89
N SER A 158 1.31 2.66 -11.90
CA SER A 158 0.95 2.22 -13.27
C SER A 158 0.41 0.79 -13.34
N MET A 159 0.81 -0.06 -12.38
CA MET A 159 0.34 -1.44 -12.24
C MET A 159 0.10 -1.77 -10.76
N PRO A 160 -0.97 -2.51 -10.43
CA PRO A 160 -1.27 -2.87 -9.06
C PRO A 160 -0.21 -3.78 -8.43
N LEU A 161 -0.17 -3.75 -7.10
CA LEU A 161 0.51 -4.70 -6.24
C LEU A 161 -0.43 -5.87 -5.90
N ASP A 162 0.13 -7.06 -5.78
CA ASP A 162 -0.60 -8.27 -5.37
C ASP A 162 -0.68 -8.34 -3.85
N VAL A 163 -1.54 -7.49 -3.27
CA VAL A 163 -1.72 -7.37 -1.81
C VAL A 163 -2.57 -8.51 -1.22
N GLU A 164 -3.20 -9.35 -2.06
CA GLU A 164 -4.07 -10.44 -1.62
C GLU A 164 -3.32 -11.76 -1.48
N THR A 165 -2.37 -12.07 -2.37
CA THR A 165 -1.71 -13.38 -2.38
C THR A 165 -0.23 -13.34 -2.02
N HIS A 166 0.43 -12.17 -2.12
CA HIS A 166 1.86 -12.07 -1.87
C HIS A 166 2.18 -11.93 -0.37
N HIS A 167 2.85 -12.93 0.20
CA HIS A 167 3.14 -13.03 1.64
C HIS A 167 4.01 -11.90 2.25
N CYS A 168 4.67 -11.08 1.44
CA CYS A 168 5.45 -9.90 1.88
C CYS A 168 4.88 -8.57 1.37
N ILE A 169 3.62 -8.53 0.98
CA ILE A 169 2.90 -7.31 0.59
C ILE A 169 1.56 -7.29 1.31
N THR A 170 1.19 -6.18 1.92
CA THR A 170 -0.16 -5.98 2.47
C THR A 170 -0.53 -4.50 2.52
N ARG A 171 -1.80 -4.20 2.72
CA ARG A 171 -2.28 -2.82 2.94
C ARG A 171 -2.03 -2.41 4.38
N THR A 172 -1.69 -1.14 4.63
CA THR A 172 -1.67 -0.56 5.97
C THR A 172 -3.10 -0.22 6.40
N CYS A 173 -3.42 -0.38 7.68
CA CYS A 173 -4.66 0.17 8.19
C CYS A 173 -4.49 1.65 8.48
N LEU A 174 -5.54 2.42 8.16
CA LEU A 174 -5.62 3.81 8.57
C LEU A 174 -6.69 3.94 9.66
N PRO A 175 -6.52 4.85 10.62
CA PRO A 175 -7.54 5.15 11.60
C PRO A 175 -8.84 5.66 10.96
N PRO A 176 -9.97 5.59 11.68
CA PRO A 176 -11.19 6.25 11.23
C PRO A 176 -10.98 7.75 11.09
N GLN A 177 -11.84 8.40 10.29
CA GLN A 177 -11.87 9.85 10.22
C GLN A 177 -12.21 10.40 11.61
N LEU A 178 -11.31 11.20 12.15
CA LEU A 178 -11.57 11.97 13.36
C LEU A 178 -11.68 13.45 12.99
N HIS A 179 -12.73 14.10 13.47
CA HIS A 179 -12.95 15.53 13.26
C HIS A 179 -12.27 16.34 14.38
N LEU A 180 -12.32 17.68 14.28
CA LEU A 180 -11.74 18.65 15.21
C LEU A 180 -12.35 18.54 16.62
N THR A 181 -11.95 17.49 17.33
CA THR A 181 -12.49 17.02 18.60
C THR A 181 -11.34 16.68 19.54
N GLU A 182 -11.64 16.58 20.82
CA GLU A 182 -10.69 16.13 21.84
C GLU A 182 -10.12 14.74 21.50
N GLU A 183 -10.93 13.86 20.89
CA GLU A 183 -10.53 12.52 20.46
C GLU A 183 -9.38 12.56 19.45
N LEU A 184 -9.45 13.45 18.45
CA LEU A 184 -8.37 13.63 17.47
C LEU A 184 -7.05 14.06 18.13
N LEU A 185 -7.13 14.97 19.11
CA LEU A 185 -5.94 15.46 19.81
C LEU A 185 -5.28 14.37 20.64
N GLN A 186 -6.07 13.41 21.16
CA GLN A 186 -5.59 12.27 21.94
C GLN A 186 -5.10 11.09 21.07
N TYR A 187 -5.18 11.19 19.74
CA TYR A 187 -4.90 10.11 18.81
C TYR A 187 -3.75 10.41 17.82
N PRO A 188 -2.50 10.05 18.13
CA PRO A 188 -1.99 9.60 19.43
C PRO A 188 -1.54 10.79 20.31
N SER A 189 -1.67 10.64 21.63
CA SER A 189 -1.14 11.54 22.67
C SER A 189 -0.96 10.79 23.99
N GLY A 190 -0.17 11.35 24.92
CA GLY A 190 0.02 10.79 26.25
C GLY A 190 0.95 9.58 26.27
N ASP A 191 2.16 9.74 25.74
CA ASP A 191 3.23 8.71 25.78
C ASP A 191 2.82 7.33 25.22
N LYS A 192 1.99 7.31 24.18
CA LYS A 192 1.68 6.08 23.45
C LYS A 192 2.94 5.52 22.81
N GLN A 193 3.10 4.21 22.96
CA GLN A 193 4.16 3.46 22.30
C GLN A 193 3.83 3.30 20.81
N LEU A 194 4.71 3.84 19.98
CA LEU A 194 4.58 3.85 18.53
C LEU A 194 5.83 3.24 17.89
N VAL A 195 5.70 2.73 16.68
CA VAL A 195 6.81 2.12 15.94
C VAL A 195 7.09 2.94 14.69
N VAL A 196 8.35 3.31 14.52
CA VAL A 196 8.88 3.84 13.27
C VAL A 196 9.70 2.77 12.60
N VAL A 197 9.62 2.70 11.27
CA VAL A 197 10.25 1.65 10.50
C VAL A 197 10.63 2.19 9.12
N GLY A 198 11.83 1.84 8.66
CA GLY A 198 12.33 2.32 7.37
C GLY A 198 13.81 2.01 7.12
N TRP A 199 14.38 2.71 6.15
CA TRP A 199 15.76 2.52 5.68
C TRP A 199 16.60 3.80 5.84
N GLY A 200 16.17 4.71 6.69
CA GLY A 200 16.88 5.94 6.99
C GLY A 200 18.28 5.70 7.54
N ARG A 201 19.03 6.79 7.63
CA ARG A 201 20.42 6.78 8.10
C ARG A 201 20.48 6.35 9.56
N THR A 202 21.43 5.47 9.86
CA THR A 202 21.75 5.07 11.24
C THR A 202 22.85 5.92 11.87
N ASN A 203 23.49 6.79 11.09
CA ASN A 203 24.54 7.72 11.52
C ASN A 203 24.33 9.07 10.81
N PRO A 204 24.43 10.22 11.51
CA PRO A 204 24.33 11.55 10.91
C PRO A 204 25.12 11.75 9.61
N ASN A 205 26.35 11.20 9.57
CA ASN A 205 27.28 11.34 8.44
C ASN A 205 27.33 10.08 7.55
N GLY A 206 26.43 9.12 7.79
CA GLY A 206 26.36 7.86 7.06
C GLY A 206 25.45 7.91 5.84
N ASN A 207 25.45 6.80 5.10
CA ASN A 207 24.45 6.52 4.07
C ASN A 207 23.17 5.96 4.69
N ASP A 208 22.09 6.00 3.91
CA ASP A 208 20.82 5.36 4.27
C ASP A 208 21.07 3.85 4.49
N SER A 209 20.40 3.26 5.47
CA SER A 209 20.58 1.83 5.78
C SER A 209 20.21 0.98 4.57
N ASP A 210 21.04 -0.02 4.23
CA ASP A 210 20.62 -0.99 3.20
C ASP A 210 19.53 -1.91 3.76
N VAL A 211 19.61 -2.22 5.06
CA VAL A 211 18.73 -3.16 5.76
C VAL A 211 17.61 -2.42 6.48
N LEU A 212 16.41 -2.99 6.51
CA LEU A 212 15.27 -2.41 7.22
C LEU A 212 15.55 -2.27 8.72
N ARG A 213 15.24 -1.11 9.29
CA ARG A 213 15.37 -0.80 10.71
C ARG A 213 14.01 -0.50 11.32
N GLN A 214 13.88 -0.77 12.60
CA GLN A 214 12.69 -0.47 13.39
C GLN A 214 13.06 0.10 14.75
N ALA A 215 12.26 1.04 15.27
CA ALA A 215 12.47 1.61 16.58
C ALA A 215 11.15 1.92 17.29
N LEU A 216 11.19 1.81 18.62
CA LEU A 216 10.11 2.24 19.50
C LEU A 216 10.28 3.73 19.82
N VAL A 217 9.19 4.48 19.69
CA VAL A 217 9.12 5.90 20.04
C VAL A 217 7.86 6.18 20.85
N LEU A 218 7.80 7.34 21.50
CA LEU A 218 6.64 7.79 22.26
C LEU A 218 5.97 8.98 21.58
N SER A 219 4.63 8.99 21.56
CA SER A 219 3.87 10.19 21.22
C SER A 219 4.11 11.28 22.26
N ILE A 220 4.29 12.52 21.82
CA ILE A 220 4.53 13.68 22.67
C ILE A 220 3.32 14.60 22.60
N ASP A 221 2.79 14.96 23.76
CA ASP A 221 1.68 15.90 23.86
C ASP A 221 2.01 17.24 23.20
N TYR A 222 1.03 17.84 22.53
CA TYR A 222 1.23 19.11 21.83
C TYR A 222 1.73 20.22 22.77
N ASN A 223 1.21 20.26 24.02
CA ASN A 223 1.60 21.26 25.01
C ASN A 223 3.03 21.08 25.55
N ASN A 224 3.68 19.94 25.28
CA ASN A 224 5.09 19.74 25.59
C ASN A 224 5.93 20.72 24.76
N SER A 225 6.90 21.40 25.39
CA SER A 225 7.74 22.39 24.71
C SER A 225 8.51 21.81 23.53
N LYS A 226 8.91 20.52 23.57
CA LYS A 226 9.56 19.86 22.43
C LYS A 226 8.65 19.79 21.20
N CYS A 227 7.34 19.70 21.39
CA CYS A 227 6.37 19.66 20.29
C CYS A 227 5.88 21.06 19.91
N ASN A 228 5.41 21.85 20.87
CA ASN A 228 4.83 23.18 20.63
C ASN A 228 5.82 24.15 19.95
N ASN A 229 7.13 23.96 20.15
CA ASN A 229 8.14 24.81 19.53
C ASN A 229 8.33 24.54 18.03
N ILE A 230 7.89 23.39 17.52
CA ILE A 230 8.14 22.97 16.13
C ILE A 230 6.83 22.74 15.35
N ALA A 231 5.78 22.24 16.01
CA ALA A 231 4.46 22.02 15.41
C ALA A 231 3.58 23.27 15.57
N SER A 232 2.78 23.57 14.55
CA SER A 232 1.96 24.79 14.51
C SER A 232 0.46 24.52 14.44
N LYS A 233 0.05 23.30 14.10
CA LYS A 233 -1.37 22.93 13.98
C LYS A 233 -1.66 21.57 14.61
N PRO A 234 -2.10 21.51 15.88
CA PRO A 234 -2.32 20.27 16.62
C PRO A 234 -3.36 19.33 15.99
N ASN A 235 -4.28 19.86 15.21
CA ASN A 235 -5.34 19.10 14.54
C ASN A 235 -4.84 18.26 13.37
N ILE A 236 -3.74 18.68 12.73
CA ILE A 236 -3.18 17.99 11.56
C ILE A 236 -1.79 17.44 11.81
N GLN A 237 -1.19 17.78 12.95
CA GLN A 237 0.16 17.39 13.34
C GLN A 237 0.17 16.82 14.76
N PHE A 238 1.07 15.86 14.98
CA PHE A 238 1.49 15.42 16.31
C PHE A 238 2.99 15.21 16.32
N CYS A 239 3.54 15.04 17.52
CA CYS A 239 4.96 14.83 17.69
C CYS A 239 5.23 13.43 18.24
N ALA A 240 6.35 12.85 17.85
CA ALA A 240 6.89 11.67 18.50
C ALA A 240 8.42 11.70 18.53
N GLY A 241 8.99 11.01 19.51
CA GLY A 241 10.44 10.98 19.71
C GLY A 241 10.90 9.80 20.56
N PRO A 242 12.22 9.60 20.66
CA PRO A 242 12.82 8.51 21.42
C PRO A 242 12.49 8.61 22.92
N SER A 243 12.26 7.47 23.56
CA SER A 243 11.97 7.42 25.01
C SER A 243 13.19 7.68 25.89
N ASP A 244 14.40 7.40 25.39
CA ASP A 244 15.62 7.35 26.19
C ASP A 244 16.67 8.40 25.81
N ALA A 245 16.33 9.34 24.91
CA ALA A 245 17.20 10.40 24.39
C ALA A 245 18.54 9.93 23.77
N SER A 246 18.78 8.62 23.64
CA SER A 246 20.07 8.05 23.23
C SER A 246 20.23 7.99 21.70
N THR A 247 19.11 7.85 21.00
CA THR A 247 19.02 7.77 19.54
C THR A 247 17.95 8.73 19.06
N GLY A 248 18.08 9.28 17.86
CA GLY A 248 17.09 10.20 17.29
C GLY A 248 16.86 9.89 15.82
N PRO A 249 15.67 10.19 15.29
CA PRO A 249 15.36 9.89 13.91
C PRO A 249 16.23 10.75 12.96
N CYS A 250 16.63 10.16 11.85
CA CYS A 250 17.57 10.74 10.90
C CYS A 250 16.97 10.73 9.49
N TYR A 251 17.70 11.29 8.51
CA TYR A 251 17.22 11.39 7.13
C TYR A 251 16.92 10.03 6.50
N GLY A 252 16.00 10.01 5.53
CA GLY A 252 15.65 8.82 4.73
C GLY A 252 14.36 8.13 5.16
N ASP A 253 13.89 8.34 6.39
CA ASP A 253 12.59 7.79 6.86
C ASP A 253 11.40 8.76 6.66
N PHE A 254 11.64 9.98 6.16
CA PHE A 254 10.57 10.92 5.84
C PHE A 254 9.62 10.34 4.79
N GLY A 255 8.33 10.68 4.89
CA GLY A 255 7.25 10.05 4.13
C GLY A 255 6.88 8.65 4.62
N GLY A 256 7.72 8.01 5.43
CA GLY A 256 7.44 6.70 6.04
C GLY A 256 6.38 6.78 7.15
N PRO A 257 5.82 5.62 7.55
CA PRO A 257 4.76 5.58 8.54
C PRO A 257 5.30 5.68 9.98
N ILE A 258 4.43 6.14 10.86
CA ILE A 258 4.49 5.80 12.28
C ILE A 258 3.26 4.97 12.64
N LEU A 259 3.50 3.81 13.24
CA LEU A 259 2.52 2.75 13.41
C LEU A 259 2.14 2.58 14.89
N HIS A 260 0.87 2.33 15.15
CA HIS A 260 0.34 2.03 16.47
C HIS A 260 -0.36 0.66 16.44
N TRP A 261 -0.07 -0.20 17.42
CA TRP A 261 -0.76 -1.48 17.57
C TRP A 261 -2.08 -1.24 18.31
N ILE A 262 -3.21 -1.46 17.65
CA ILE A 262 -4.55 -1.20 18.19
C ILE A 262 -5.43 -2.42 17.95
N GLY A 263 -5.96 -2.99 19.04
CA GLY A 263 -6.68 -4.25 18.99
C GLY A 263 -5.74 -5.38 18.59
N ASP A 264 -5.82 -5.76 17.32
CA ASP A 264 -5.16 -6.91 16.70
C ASP A 264 -4.39 -6.57 15.41
N ARG A 265 -4.20 -5.27 15.11
CA ARG A 265 -3.56 -4.82 13.87
C ARG A 265 -2.71 -3.57 14.06
N TRP A 266 -1.83 -3.32 13.09
CA TRP A 266 -1.11 -2.05 12.98
C TRP A 266 -1.90 -1.02 12.20
N GLU A 267 -2.07 0.16 12.80
CA GLU A 267 -2.60 1.33 12.12
C GLU A 267 -1.49 2.36 11.91
N GLN A 268 -1.42 2.93 10.70
CA GLN A 268 -0.60 4.09 10.44
C GLN A 268 -1.32 5.33 10.94
N VAL A 269 -0.88 5.80 12.11
CA VAL A 269 -1.43 6.99 12.78
C VAL A 269 -0.77 8.29 12.30
N GLY A 270 0.37 8.20 11.60
CA GLY A 270 1.00 9.36 11.00
C GLY A 270 1.98 9.09 9.85
N ILE A 271 2.42 10.19 9.24
CA ILE A 271 3.45 10.23 8.18
C ILE A 271 4.59 11.11 8.67
N ALA A 272 5.84 10.63 8.63
CA ALA A 272 7.01 11.41 9.05
C ALA A 272 7.19 12.62 8.13
N SER A 273 7.08 13.85 8.68
CA SER A 273 7.12 15.08 7.89
C SER A 273 8.40 15.87 8.12
N TYR A 274 8.66 16.31 9.35
CA TYR A 274 9.74 17.27 9.60
C TYR A 274 10.36 17.19 10.99
N THR A 275 11.65 17.49 11.07
CA THR A 275 12.32 17.86 12.31
C THR A 275 13.42 18.88 12.03
N PRO A 276 13.60 19.90 12.89
CA PRO A 276 14.72 20.84 12.77
C PRO A 276 16.07 20.23 13.21
N ASP A 277 16.03 19.14 13.96
CA ASP A 277 17.19 18.56 14.65
C ASP A 277 17.50 17.13 14.17
N ALA A 278 17.23 16.83 12.90
CA ALA A 278 17.46 15.50 12.32
C ALA A 278 18.84 14.92 12.73
N CYS A 279 18.85 13.64 13.09
CA CYS A 279 20.04 12.88 13.51
C CYS A 279 20.70 13.32 14.83
N LYS A 280 20.16 14.30 15.58
CA LYS A 280 20.61 14.58 16.94
C LYS A 280 19.94 13.62 17.94
N GLY A 281 20.61 13.36 19.07
CA GLY A 281 19.98 12.62 20.18
C GLY A 281 18.78 13.40 20.72
N ASN A 282 17.70 12.69 21.10
CA ASN A 282 16.45 13.28 21.63
C ASN A 282 15.61 14.09 20.62
N SER A 283 15.90 13.99 19.32
CA SER A 283 15.15 14.71 18.30
C SER A 283 13.71 14.25 18.20
N VAL A 284 12.83 15.22 18.02
CA VAL A 284 11.39 15.02 17.86
C VAL A 284 11.01 15.27 16.40
N ILE A 285 10.15 14.40 15.85
CA ILE A 285 9.58 14.57 14.52
C ILE A 285 8.13 15.01 14.63
N ILE A 286 7.75 15.94 13.75
CA ILE A 286 6.38 16.27 13.40
C ILE A 286 5.87 15.22 12.42
N TYR A 287 4.74 14.61 12.77
CA TYR A 287 4.01 13.67 11.93
C TYR A 287 2.68 14.27 11.47
N THR A 288 2.34 14.07 10.21
CA THR A 288 1.00 14.39 9.68
C THR A 288 -0.01 13.38 10.22
N ARG A 289 -1.11 13.83 10.86
CA ARG A 289 -2.16 12.96 11.44
C ARG A 289 -3.03 12.32 10.36
N THR A 290 -2.91 11.02 10.13
CA THR A 290 -3.70 10.32 9.10
C THR A 290 -5.21 10.31 9.41
N ALA A 291 -5.60 10.27 10.68
CA ALA A 291 -7.01 10.32 11.11
C ALA A 291 -7.73 11.59 10.66
N TYR A 292 -7.01 12.72 10.55
CA TYR A 292 -7.57 13.96 10.02
C TYR A 292 -7.76 13.91 8.50
N TYR A 293 -6.84 13.26 7.79
CA TYR A 293 -6.84 13.20 6.31
C TYR A 293 -7.55 11.98 5.75
N ARG A 294 -8.19 11.14 6.57
CA ARG A 294 -8.82 9.89 6.12
C ARG A 294 -9.80 10.10 4.96
N SER A 295 -10.65 11.12 5.04
CA SER A 295 -11.62 11.46 3.99
C SER A 295 -10.92 11.90 2.71
N TRP A 296 -9.88 12.74 2.82
CA TRP A 296 -9.09 13.18 1.66
C TRP A 296 -8.40 11.99 0.97
N ILE A 297 -7.88 11.03 1.75
CA ILE A 297 -7.28 9.80 1.23
C ILE A 297 -8.33 9.00 0.44
N GLU A 298 -9.50 8.76 1.03
CA GLU A 298 -10.58 8.00 0.40
C GLU A 298 -11.16 8.69 -0.84
N GLU A 299 -11.24 10.02 -0.86
CA GLU A 299 -11.73 10.80 -2.01
C GLU A 299 -10.79 10.69 -3.22
N ASN A 300 -9.48 10.60 -2.98
CA ASN A 300 -8.46 10.57 -4.03
C ASN A 300 -8.05 9.16 -4.45
N ILE A 301 -8.34 8.14 -3.62
CA ILE A 301 -8.26 6.75 -4.03
C ILE A 301 -9.48 6.44 -4.89
N LYS A 302 -9.23 6.04 -6.13
CA LYS A 302 -10.25 5.41 -6.95
C LYS A 302 -10.55 4.05 -6.33
N THR A 303 -11.83 3.69 -6.25
CA THR A 303 -12.17 2.27 -6.00
C THR A 303 -11.36 1.46 -6.99
N ASP A 304 -10.57 0.53 -6.49
CA ASP A 304 -10.06 -0.55 -7.31
C ASP A 304 -11.31 -1.34 -7.70
N ASP A 305 -12.02 -0.86 -8.73
CA ASP A 305 -12.84 -1.73 -9.53
C ASP A 305 -11.85 -2.82 -9.93
N LYS A 306 -11.97 -3.97 -9.25
CA LYS A 306 -12.05 -5.21 -10.01
C LYS A 306 -12.81 -4.81 -11.25
N THR A 307 -12.28 -5.07 -12.41
CA THR A 307 -13.12 -5.20 -13.60
C THR A 307 -14.21 -6.23 -13.30
N THR A 308 -15.24 -5.88 -12.51
CA THR A 308 -16.60 -5.91 -12.98
C THR A 308 -16.55 -5.09 -14.25
N GLU A 309 -16.24 -5.78 -15.36
CA GLU A 309 -16.93 -5.43 -16.58
C GLU A 309 -18.37 -5.14 -16.16
N GLU A 310 -18.82 -3.91 -16.39
CA GLU A 310 -20.25 -3.67 -16.48
C GLU A 310 -20.77 -4.76 -17.40
N ILE A 311 -21.49 -5.74 -16.82
CA ILE A 311 -22.40 -6.56 -17.57
C ILE A 311 -23.44 -5.55 -18.05
N ILE A 312 -23.19 -4.93 -19.20
CA ILE A 312 -24.21 -4.27 -19.98
C ILE A 312 -25.18 -5.40 -20.28
N ILE A 313 -26.26 -5.46 -19.50
CA ILE A 313 -27.40 -6.33 -19.79
C ILE A 313 -28.02 -5.76 -21.06
N LEU A 314 -27.44 -6.12 -22.20
CA LEU A 314 -28.10 -6.03 -23.49
C LEU A 314 -29.36 -6.90 -23.43
N PRO A 315 -30.46 -6.47 -24.06
CA PRO A 315 -31.76 -7.13 -23.95
C PRO A 315 -31.61 -8.62 -24.25
N THR A 316 -32.14 -9.43 -23.34
CA THR A 316 -32.06 -10.88 -23.28
C THR A 316 -32.25 -11.53 -24.64
N LEU A 317 -31.15 -11.99 -25.24
CA LEU A 317 -31.20 -13.06 -26.23
C LEU A 317 -31.49 -14.39 -25.51
N PRO A 318 -32.22 -15.32 -26.15
CA PRO A 318 -32.71 -16.53 -25.50
C PRO A 318 -31.57 -17.41 -24.98
N PRO A 319 -31.82 -18.20 -23.91
CA PRO A 319 -30.78 -18.91 -23.19
C PRO A 319 -30.05 -19.91 -24.11
N ILE A 320 -28.73 -19.77 -24.16
CA ILE A 320 -27.83 -20.75 -24.77
C ILE A 320 -27.76 -21.95 -23.80
N ILE A 321 -28.19 -23.11 -24.28
CA ILE A 321 -28.06 -24.37 -23.56
C ILE A 321 -26.59 -24.80 -23.62
N ILE A 322 -25.89 -24.69 -22.50
CA ILE A 322 -24.55 -25.26 -22.33
C ILE A 322 -24.74 -26.74 -21.98
N THR A 323 -24.50 -27.62 -22.93
CA THR A 323 -24.27 -29.04 -22.64
C THR A 323 -22.79 -29.21 -22.34
N ASP A 324 -22.43 -29.47 -21.08
CA ASP A 324 -21.08 -29.94 -20.76
C ASP A 324 -20.83 -31.25 -21.52
N PRO A 325 -19.78 -31.33 -22.37
CA PRO A 325 -19.37 -32.61 -22.90
C PRO A 325 -18.83 -33.47 -21.74
N PRO A 326 -19.03 -34.79 -21.78
CA PRO A 326 -18.63 -35.67 -20.69
C PRO A 326 -17.12 -35.56 -20.44
N LEU A 327 -16.75 -35.52 -19.17
CA LEU A 327 -15.37 -35.66 -18.69
C LEU A 327 -14.80 -37.02 -19.13
N THR A 328 -14.22 -37.06 -20.33
CA THR A 328 -13.31 -38.14 -20.72
C THR A 328 -12.00 -37.95 -19.98
N THR A 329 -11.76 -38.78 -18.97
CA THR A 329 -10.45 -38.96 -18.36
C THR A 329 -9.49 -39.54 -19.39
N TYR A 330 -8.60 -38.72 -19.94
CA TYR A 330 -7.49 -39.19 -20.76
C TYR A 330 -6.31 -39.55 -19.87
N GLN A 331 -5.84 -40.80 -19.94
CA GLN A 331 -4.55 -41.17 -19.36
C GLN A 331 -3.44 -40.65 -20.26
N CYS A 332 -2.67 -39.66 -19.79
CA CYS A 332 -1.49 -39.15 -20.48
C CYS A 332 -0.25 -39.96 -20.08
N ASN A 333 0.50 -40.43 -21.07
CA ASN A 333 1.70 -41.22 -20.88
C ASN A 333 2.87 -40.29 -20.50
N LYS A 334 3.66 -40.64 -19.49
CA LYS A 334 4.64 -39.77 -18.80
C LYS A 334 5.83 -39.31 -19.67
N TYR A 335 5.88 -39.68 -20.95
CA TYR A 335 7.07 -39.53 -21.80
C TYR A 335 6.85 -38.75 -23.10
N GLU A 336 5.65 -38.23 -23.37
CA GLU A 336 5.40 -37.34 -24.51
C GLU A 336 4.63 -36.11 -24.03
N VAL A 337 5.06 -34.94 -24.51
CA VAL A 337 4.63 -33.54 -24.30
C VAL A 337 3.26 -33.36 -23.59
N PRO A 338 3.13 -32.47 -22.58
CA PRO A 338 1.90 -32.34 -21.80
C PRO A 338 0.65 -32.08 -22.67
N CYS A 339 -0.35 -32.94 -22.52
CA CYS A 339 -1.66 -32.77 -23.12
C CYS A 339 -2.31 -31.47 -22.59
N GLY A 340 -2.54 -30.45 -23.44
CA GLY A 340 -3.25 -29.22 -23.06
C GLY A 340 -2.52 -27.89 -23.33
N CYS A 341 -1.28 -27.93 -23.85
CA CYS A 341 -0.54 -26.73 -24.24
C CYS A 341 -1.25 -25.96 -25.37
N GLY A 342 -1.35 -24.63 -25.26
CA GLY A 342 -1.90 -23.76 -26.31
C GLY A 342 -3.42 -23.63 -26.35
N ARG A 343 -4.15 -24.07 -25.31
CA ARG A 343 -5.57 -23.77 -25.19
C ARG A 343 -5.78 -22.26 -25.00
N ARG A 344 -6.54 -21.67 -25.92
CA ARG A 344 -6.99 -20.28 -25.83
C ARG A 344 -8.25 -20.21 -24.98
N ASN A 345 -8.36 -19.19 -24.13
CA ASN A 345 -9.55 -18.93 -23.34
C ASN A 345 -10.66 -18.21 -24.12
N VAL A 346 -10.48 -18.01 -25.44
CA VAL A 346 -11.39 -17.24 -26.29
C VAL A 346 -11.56 -17.92 -27.66
N GLN A 347 -12.81 -18.06 -28.12
CA GLN A 347 -13.13 -18.42 -29.51
C GLN A 347 -13.23 -17.14 -30.35
N PHE A 348 -12.36 -17.00 -31.35
CA PHE A 348 -12.49 -15.93 -32.34
C PHE A 348 -13.49 -16.33 -33.43
N PRO A 349 -14.30 -15.39 -33.96
CA PRO A 349 -14.96 -15.62 -35.24
C PRO A 349 -13.90 -15.89 -36.32
N LYS A 350 -14.25 -16.67 -37.36
CA LYS A 350 -13.40 -16.76 -38.55
C LYS A 350 -13.18 -15.34 -39.08
N LEU A 351 -11.94 -14.86 -39.04
CA LEU A 351 -11.57 -13.60 -39.67
C LEU A 351 -11.56 -13.79 -41.19
N ASP A 352 -12.56 -13.23 -41.88
CA ASP A 352 -12.59 -13.15 -43.35
C ASP A 352 -11.87 -11.90 -43.88
N THR A 353 -11.34 -11.04 -43.01
CA THR A 353 -10.55 -9.86 -43.39
C THR A 353 -9.47 -9.58 -42.37
N ILE A 354 -8.24 -9.37 -42.85
CA ILE A 354 -7.08 -8.97 -42.04
C ILE A 354 -7.33 -7.51 -41.62
N ILE A 355 -7.76 -7.31 -40.38
CA ILE A 355 -7.79 -6.01 -39.73
C ILE A 355 -6.72 -6.08 -38.65
N GLU A 356 -5.76 -5.15 -38.67
CA GLU A 356 -4.87 -4.94 -37.53
C GLU A 356 -5.73 -4.55 -36.33
N SER A 357 -5.80 -5.44 -35.34
CA SER A 357 -6.52 -5.21 -34.09
C SER A 357 -5.57 -5.50 -32.94
N ASP A 358 -5.67 -4.69 -31.88
CA ASP A 358 -4.97 -4.97 -30.64
C ASP A 358 -5.33 -6.37 -30.11
N ALA A 359 -4.33 -7.08 -29.58
CA ALA A 359 -4.57 -8.37 -28.97
C ALA A 359 -5.42 -8.18 -27.71
N ILE A 360 -6.46 -9.00 -27.56
CA ILE A 360 -7.28 -9.02 -26.34
C ILE A 360 -6.36 -9.37 -25.16
N PRO A 361 -6.35 -8.59 -24.06
CA PRO A 361 -5.55 -8.89 -22.88
C PRO A 361 -5.74 -10.34 -22.41
N TYR A 362 -4.65 -11.02 -22.05
CA TYR A 362 -4.62 -12.40 -21.55
C TYR A 362 -5.08 -13.51 -22.52
N SER A 363 -5.46 -13.19 -23.76
CA SER A 363 -5.88 -14.19 -24.75
C SER A 363 -4.76 -15.12 -25.23
N TRP A 364 -3.50 -14.73 -25.00
CA TRP A 364 -2.28 -15.45 -25.39
C TRP A 364 -1.35 -15.68 -24.20
N SER A 365 -1.84 -16.38 -23.18
CA SER A 365 -1.14 -16.62 -21.90
C SER A 365 0.20 -17.38 -22.02
N MET A 366 0.48 -17.97 -23.17
CA MET A 366 1.72 -18.69 -23.45
C MET A 366 2.82 -17.84 -24.08
N ILE A 367 2.55 -16.59 -24.46
CA ILE A 367 3.53 -15.70 -25.12
C ILE A 367 4.30 -14.91 -24.06
N VAL A 368 5.63 -14.89 -24.19
CA VAL A 368 6.53 -14.13 -23.32
C VAL A 368 7.38 -13.14 -24.11
N SER A 369 7.69 -12.02 -23.48
CA SER A 369 8.67 -11.05 -23.98
C SER A 369 10.03 -11.32 -23.36
N ILE A 370 11.01 -11.68 -24.18
CA ILE A 370 12.41 -11.87 -23.81
C ILE A 370 13.13 -10.53 -23.93
N ARG A 371 13.90 -10.18 -22.90
CA ARG A 371 14.70 -8.94 -22.82
C ARG A 371 16.16 -9.31 -22.59
N MET A 372 17.08 -8.71 -23.35
CA MET A 372 18.51 -8.97 -23.22
C MET A 372 19.23 -7.82 -22.47
N ASN A 373 20.30 -8.17 -21.74
CA ASN A 373 21.24 -7.25 -21.08
C ASN A 373 20.61 -6.22 -20.11
N GLY A 374 19.69 -6.64 -19.25
CA GLY A 374 19.11 -5.77 -18.21
C GLY A 374 18.34 -4.55 -18.74
N SER A 375 18.08 -4.50 -20.05
CA SER A 375 17.26 -3.46 -20.65
C SER A 375 15.78 -3.75 -20.45
N ASN A 376 14.96 -2.72 -20.22
CA ASN A 376 13.50 -2.85 -20.18
C ASN A 376 12.85 -2.95 -21.57
N LYS A 377 13.67 -3.03 -22.63
CA LYS A 377 13.19 -3.05 -24.01
C LYS A 377 12.94 -4.49 -24.47
N HIS A 378 11.78 -4.73 -25.08
CA HIS A 378 11.49 -5.99 -25.77
C HIS A 378 12.59 -6.30 -26.79
N SER A 379 13.20 -7.48 -26.68
CA SER A 379 14.22 -7.94 -27.62
C SER A 379 13.64 -9.00 -28.56
N CYS A 380 12.94 -9.98 -28.00
CA CYS A 380 12.33 -11.06 -28.77
C CYS A 380 11.08 -11.62 -28.11
N SER A 381 10.26 -12.31 -28.89
CA SER A 381 9.12 -13.09 -28.38
C SER A 381 9.51 -14.55 -28.17
N GLY A 382 8.85 -15.21 -27.23
CA GLY A 382 8.97 -16.64 -27.00
C GLY A 382 7.63 -17.27 -26.60
N SER A 383 7.59 -18.59 -26.59
CA SER A 383 6.46 -19.38 -26.10
C SER A 383 6.88 -20.23 -24.92
N ILE A 384 6.08 -20.24 -23.85
CA ILE A 384 6.32 -21.09 -22.68
C ILE A 384 6.06 -22.55 -23.09
N LEU A 385 7.07 -23.41 -22.95
CA LEU A 385 6.94 -24.85 -23.15
C LEU A 385 6.71 -25.58 -21.83
N THR A 386 7.48 -25.20 -20.81
CA THR A 386 7.36 -25.70 -19.44
C THR A 386 7.65 -24.57 -18.47
N GLU A 387 7.52 -24.82 -17.17
CA GLU A 387 7.92 -23.87 -16.11
C GLU A 387 9.41 -23.48 -16.15
N TYR A 388 10.24 -24.22 -16.88
CA TYR A 388 11.69 -24.00 -16.97
C TYR A 388 12.19 -23.64 -18.38
N TYR A 389 11.37 -23.81 -19.42
CA TYR A 389 11.82 -23.67 -20.81
C TYR A 389 10.91 -22.75 -21.63
N ILE A 390 11.54 -21.79 -22.32
CA ILE A 390 10.93 -20.92 -23.31
C ILE A 390 11.48 -21.29 -24.69
N LEU A 391 10.58 -21.51 -25.65
CA LEU A 391 10.93 -21.64 -27.06
C LEU A 391 11.03 -20.25 -27.70
N THR A 392 12.15 -19.96 -28.36
CA THR A 392 12.33 -18.72 -29.13
C THR A 392 13.26 -18.97 -30.33
N SER A 393 13.37 -18.00 -31.22
CA SER A 393 14.30 -18.10 -32.36
C SER A 393 15.74 -18.18 -31.86
N ALA A 394 16.56 -19.02 -32.49
CA ALA A 394 17.99 -19.09 -32.18
C ALA A 394 18.69 -17.73 -32.38
N SER A 395 18.23 -16.93 -33.34
CA SER A 395 18.73 -15.56 -33.58
C SER A 395 18.46 -14.59 -32.43
N CYS A 396 17.59 -14.94 -31.49
CA CYS A 396 17.28 -14.14 -30.30
C CYS A 396 18.23 -14.40 -29.14
N ILE A 397 19.11 -15.40 -29.24
CA ILE A 397 20.04 -15.81 -28.18
C ILE A 397 21.51 -15.80 -28.68
N ALA A 398 21.70 -15.70 -29.99
CA ALA A 398 23.01 -15.73 -30.66
C ALA A 398 23.82 -14.43 -30.53
#